data_AF-A0A3G9CMG2-F1
#
_entry.id   AF-A0A3G9CMG2-F1
#
_cell.length_a   1.000
_cell.length_b   1.000
_cell.length_c   1.000
_cell.angle_alpha   90.00
_cell.angle_beta   90.00
_cell.angle_gamma   90.00
#
_symmetry.space_group_name_H-M   'P 1'
#
loop_
_entity.id
_entity.type
_entity.pdbx_description
1 polymer ?
#
loop_
_entity_poly.entity_id
_entity_poly.type
_entity_poly.pdbx_seq_one_letter_code
_entity_poly.pdbx_strand_id
1 'polypeptide(L)'
;SQTQISQGYQQIRQVDLGTLRHRYNQSGGAHTVQRMQGCNLWEDGRTSGFYQVAYDGRDFIAFDMDKMTFTAAVTAAEITKRKWEDEGVPERQKQYLESTCIEWLRKYMNYGQAVLERKELPTVRVSGKEAHGTLTLYCRAYGFYPRL
;
A
#
# COMPACT_ATOMS: atom_id res chain seq x y z
N SER A 1 -4.52 9.69 19.14
CA SER A 1 -4.60 10.55 17.93
C SER A 1 -3.82 9.90 16.78
N GLN A 2 -3.96 10.38 15.53
CA GLN A 2 -3.17 9.85 14.40
C GLN A 2 -1.65 9.99 14.62
N THR A 3 -1.21 11.05 15.31
CA THR A 3 0.19 11.26 15.69
C THR A 3 0.72 10.13 16.57
N GLN A 4 -0.02 9.76 17.62
CA GLN A 4 0.37 8.69 18.54
C GLN A 4 0.47 7.33 17.83
N ILE A 5 -0.47 7.04 16.92
CA ILE A 5 -0.44 5.82 16.09
C ILE A 5 0.82 5.80 15.21
N SER A 6 1.14 6.93 14.58
CA SER A 6 2.31 7.05 13.71
C SER A 6 3.64 6.90 14.47
N GLN A 7 3.73 7.45 15.68
CA GLN A 7 4.87 7.27 16.58
C GLN A 7 5.05 5.81 16.99
N GLY A 8 3.95 5.11 17.31
CA GLY A 8 3.98 3.67 17.58
C GLY A 8 4.51 2.87 16.38
N TYR A 9 4.02 3.16 15.17
CA TYR A 9 4.53 2.50 13.96
C TYR A 9 6.00 2.79 13.66
N GLN A 10 6.49 4.00 13.97
CA GLN A 10 7.91 4.32 13.82
C GLN A 10 8.78 3.42 14.71
N GLN A 11 8.39 3.23 15.98
CA GLN A 11 9.12 2.36 16.91
C GLN A 11 9.12 0.90 16.42
N ILE A 12 7.96 0.39 15.99
CA ILE A 12 7.83 -0.98 15.47
C ILE A 12 8.75 -1.18 14.24
N ARG A 13 8.75 -0.25 13.28
CA ARG A 13 9.60 -0.36 12.08
C ARG A 13 11.10 -0.36 12.39
N GLN A 14 11.53 0.38 13.41
CA GLN A 14 12.93 0.36 13.86
C GLN A 14 13.31 -1.03 14.41
N VAL A 15 12.43 -1.64 15.19
CA VAL A 15 12.63 -3.01 15.72
C VAL A 15 12.59 -4.06 14.60
N ASP A 16 11.67 -3.92 13.65
CA ASP A 16 11.53 -4.83 12.50
C ASP A 16 12.79 -4.82 11.63
N LEU A 17 13.38 -3.65 11.37
CA LEU A 17 14.63 -3.53 10.62
C LEU A 17 15.78 -4.31 11.28
N GLY A 18 15.95 -4.16 12.60
CA GLY A 18 16.96 -4.91 13.35
C GLY A 18 16.70 -6.42 13.34
N THR A 19 15.44 -6.80 13.53
CA THR A 19 15.00 -8.21 13.52
C THR A 19 15.27 -8.88 12.18
N LEU A 20 14.89 -8.25 11.07
CA LEU A 20 15.06 -8.80 9.73
C LEU A 20 16.53 -8.85 9.34
N ARG A 21 17.30 -7.80 9.63
CA ARG A 21 18.74 -7.77 9.41
C ARG A 21 19.45 -8.93 10.12
N HIS A 22 19.04 -9.24 11.36
CA HIS A 22 19.55 -10.39 12.10
C HIS A 22 19.15 -11.73 11.45
N ARG A 23 17.86 -11.91 11.10
CA ARG A 23 17.37 -13.14 10.45
C ARG A 23 18.04 -13.46 9.12
N TYR A 24 18.47 -12.43 8.39
CA TYR A 24 19.19 -12.56 7.12
C TYR A 24 20.72 -12.54 7.28
N ASN A 25 21.25 -12.52 8.52
CA ASN A 25 22.69 -12.44 8.82
C ASN A 25 23.41 -11.27 8.14
N GLN A 26 22.74 -10.11 8.04
CA GLN A 26 23.26 -8.94 7.36
C GLN A 26 24.00 -8.01 8.34
N SER A 27 25.27 -7.71 8.05
CA SER A 27 26.13 -6.92 8.94
C SER A 27 26.28 -5.45 8.54
N GLY A 28 25.76 -5.03 7.39
CA GLY A 28 25.80 -3.64 6.91
C GLY A 28 25.02 -3.46 5.60
N GLY A 29 24.98 -2.24 5.09
CA GLY A 29 24.17 -1.88 3.92
C GLY A 29 22.88 -1.15 4.28
N ALA A 30 22.23 -0.58 3.25
CA ALA A 30 20.93 0.06 3.38
C ALA A 30 19.82 -0.98 3.15
N HIS A 31 18.95 -1.13 4.14
CA HIS A 31 17.81 -2.05 4.10
C HIS A 31 16.50 -1.30 4.28
N THR A 32 15.41 -1.87 3.77
CA THR A 32 14.10 -1.23 3.81
C THR A 32 13.03 -2.21 4.28
N VAL A 33 12.12 -1.71 5.12
CA VAL A 33 10.86 -2.39 5.48
C VAL A 33 9.72 -1.52 5.00
N GLN A 34 8.86 -2.08 4.17
CA GLN A 34 7.73 -1.39 3.58
C GLN A 34 6.45 -2.10 4.03
N ARG A 35 5.47 -1.34 4.53
CA ARG A 35 4.15 -1.87 4.85
C ARG A 35 3.10 -1.13 4.04
N MET A 36 2.21 -1.89 3.43
CA MET A 36 1.08 -1.39 2.68
C MET A 36 -0.19 -1.99 3.27
N GLN A 37 -1.11 -1.15 3.69
CA GLN A 37 -2.38 -1.54 4.29
C GLN A 37 -3.47 -0.58 3.85
N GLY A 38 -4.66 -1.10 3.57
CA GLY A 38 -5.81 -0.29 3.22
C GLY A 38 -7.02 -1.17 2.89
N CYS A 39 -8.11 -0.51 2.54
CA CYS A 39 -9.35 -1.14 2.12
C CYS A 39 -9.86 -0.48 0.85
N ASN A 40 -10.59 -1.26 0.05
CA ASN A 40 -11.26 -0.81 -1.15
C ASN A 40 -12.77 -0.84 -0.93
N LEU A 41 -13.47 0.13 -1.51
CA LEU A 41 -14.92 0.21 -1.56
C LEU A 41 -15.32 0.50 -3.00
N TRP A 42 -16.10 -0.39 -3.60
CA TRP A 42 -16.60 -0.24 -4.98
C TRP A 42 -18.02 0.34 -4.99
N GLU A 43 -18.45 0.83 -6.16
CA GLU A 43 -19.78 1.42 -6.36
C GLU A 43 -20.92 0.42 -6.08
N ASP A 44 -20.71 -0.87 -6.34
CA ASP A 44 -21.65 -1.96 -6.03
C ASP A 44 -21.70 -2.32 -4.53
N GLY A 45 -20.95 -1.59 -3.69
CA GLY A 45 -20.89 -1.79 -2.25
C GLY A 45 -19.94 -2.90 -1.81
N ARG A 46 -19.27 -3.59 -2.74
CA ARG A 46 -18.25 -4.59 -2.41
C ARG A 46 -17.11 -3.92 -1.63
N THR A 47 -16.49 -4.69 -0.75
CA THR A 47 -15.32 -4.24 0.00
C THR A 47 -14.21 -5.28 -0.06
N SER A 48 -12.97 -4.83 0.10
CA SER A 48 -11.82 -5.70 0.30
C SER A 48 -10.83 -5.01 1.20
N GLY A 49 -9.94 -5.78 1.82
CA GLY A 49 -8.81 -5.27 2.57
C GLY A 49 -7.50 -5.84 2.05
N PHE A 50 -6.41 -5.15 2.33
CA PHE A 50 -5.07 -5.67 2.12
C PHE A 50 -4.16 -5.25 3.26
N TYR A 51 -3.25 -6.15 3.61
CA TYR A 51 -2.14 -5.90 4.52
C TYR A 51 -0.95 -6.70 4.00
N GLN A 52 0.14 -6.03 3.64
CA GLN A 52 1.35 -6.66 3.15
C GLN A 52 2.59 -5.94 3.64
N VAL A 53 3.66 -6.70 3.85
CA VAL A 53 4.98 -6.22 4.22
C VAL A 53 6.00 -6.72 3.20
N ALA A 54 6.89 -5.84 2.79
CA ALA A 54 8.03 -6.13 1.93
C ALA A 54 9.33 -5.78 2.65
N TYR A 55 10.39 -6.53 2.34
CA TYR A 55 11.74 -6.32 2.81
C TYR A 55 12.68 -6.20 1.62
N ASP A 56 13.48 -5.14 1.57
CA ASP A 56 14.40 -4.83 0.45
C ASP A 56 13.70 -4.87 -0.93
N GLY A 57 12.47 -4.33 -0.98
CA GLY A 57 11.65 -4.25 -2.20
C GLY A 57 11.03 -5.57 -2.65
N ARG A 58 11.14 -6.64 -1.86
CA ARG A 58 10.57 -7.96 -2.17
C ARG A 58 9.48 -8.33 -1.18
N ASP A 59 8.46 -9.03 -1.64
CA ASP A 59 7.38 -9.52 -0.79
C ASP A 59 7.94 -10.37 0.36
N PHE A 60 7.47 -10.10 1.58
CA PHE A 60 7.90 -10.80 2.79
C PHE A 60 6.73 -11.58 3.39
N ILE A 61 5.63 -10.91 3.71
CA ILE A 61 4.42 -11.53 4.26
C ILE A 61 3.17 -10.73 3.90
N ALA A 62 2.06 -11.42 3.62
CA ALA A 62 0.78 -10.81 3.28
C ALA A 62 -0.37 -11.47 4.06
N PHE A 63 -1.37 -10.69 4.45
CA PHE A 63 -2.55 -11.20 5.15
C PHE A 63 -3.57 -11.76 4.14
N ASP A 64 -3.94 -13.02 4.31
CA ASP A 64 -5.04 -13.67 3.60
C ASP A 64 -6.29 -13.61 4.50
N MET A 65 -7.15 -12.62 4.20
CA MET A 65 -8.37 -12.34 4.98
C MET A 65 -9.41 -13.45 4.89
N ASP A 66 -9.44 -14.19 3.78
CA ASP A 66 -10.43 -15.25 3.56
C ASP A 66 -10.08 -16.48 4.40
N LYS A 67 -8.78 -16.79 4.48
CA LYS A 67 -8.26 -17.91 5.26
C LYS A 67 -7.92 -17.56 6.70
N MET A 68 -7.99 -16.28 7.08
CA MET A 68 -7.61 -15.79 8.41
C MET A 68 -6.17 -16.18 8.80
N THR A 69 -5.26 -16.13 7.84
CA THR A 69 -3.85 -16.55 8.00
C THR A 69 -2.93 -15.59 7.25
N PHE A 70 -1.63 -15.65 7.52
CA PHE A 70 -0.64 -14.93 6.72
C PHE A 70 0.03 -15.84 5.69
N THR A 71 0.19 -15.37 4.47
CA THR A 71 1.04 -16.01 3.46
C THR A 71 2.46 -15.49 3.59
N ALA A 72 3.40 -16.36 3.98
CA ALA A 72 4.82 -16.06 3.99
C ALA A 72 5.39 -16.22 2.56
N ALA A 73 6.00 -15.17 2.03
CA ALA A 73 6.60 -15.20 0.69
C ALA A 73 8.01 -15.82 0.69
N VAL A 74 8.65 -15.87 1.86
CA VAL A 74 10.02 -16.37 2.07
C VAL A 74 10.11 -17.12 3.39
N THR A 75 11.02 -18.08 3.50
CA THR A 75 11.19 -18.91 4.71
C THR A 75 11.44 -18.09 5.98
N ALA A 76 12.16 -16.97 5.87
CA ALA A 76 12.40 -16.07 7.00
C ALA A 76 11.13 -15.40 7.56
N ALA A 77 10.05 -15.37 6.78
CA ALA A 77 8.75 -14.83 7.19
C ALA A 77 7.89 -15.84 7.96
N GLU A 78 8.18 -17.15 7.91
CA GLU A 78 7.46 -18.20 8.65
C GLU A 78 7.53 -18.01 10.17
N ILE A 79 8.61 -17.40 10.65
CA ILE A 79 8.74 -17.03 12.07
C ILE A 79 7.75 -15.93 12.42
N THR A 80 7.58 -14.93 11.55
CA THR A 80 6.61 -13.83 11.75
C THR A 80 5.18 -14.35 11.63
N LYS A 81 4.90 -15.19 10.63
CA LYS A 81 3.58 -15.82 10.43
C LYS A 81 3.10 -16.48 11.73
N ARG A 82 3.87 -17.45 12.26
CA ARG A 82 3.51 -18.17 13.49
C ARG A 82 3.29 -17.23 14.67
N LYS A 83 4.22 -16.31 14.90
CA LYS A 83 4.09 -15.32 15.98
C LYS A 83 2.80 -14.50 15.89
N TRP A 84 2.48 -13.98 14.71
CA TRP A 84 1.31 -13.13 14.52
C TRP A 84 0.00 -13.91 14.63
N GLU A 85 -0.03 -15.14 14.14
CA GLU A 85 -1.20 -16.02 14.27
C GLU A 85 -1.44 -16.40 15.74
N ASP A 86 -0.39 -16.74 16.49
CA ASP A 86 -0.49 -17.03 17.93
C ASP A 86 -0.93 -15.81 18.75
N GLU A 87 -0.56 -14.60 18.34
CA GLU A 87 -0.90 -13.33 19.01
C GLU A 87 -2.30 -12.79 18.61
N GLY A 88 -3.08 -13.51 17.79
CA GLY A 88 -4.41 -13.05 17.35
C GLY A 88 -4.35 -11.77 16.51
N VAL A 89 -3.30 -11.62 15.69
CA VAL A 89 -3.20 -10.53 14.72
C VAL A 89 -4.22 -10.67 13.59
N PRO A 90 -4.53 -11.87 13.05
CA PRO A 90 -5.54 -12.03 12.00
C PRO A 90 -6.89 -11.37 12.31
N GLU A 91 -7.44 -11.60 13.50
CA GLU A 91 -8.74 -11.07 13.93
C GLU A 91 -8.71 -9.54 14.01
N ARG A 92 -7.64 -8.99 14.59
CA ARG A 92 -7.44 -7.53 14.70
C ARG A 92 -7.33 -6.87 13.33
N GLN A 93 -6.60 -7.50 12.40
CA GLN A 93 -6.47 -6.96 11.04
C GLN A 93 -7.79 -7.06 10.28
N LYS A 94 -8.52 -8.18 10.35
CA LYS A 94 -9.82 -8.32 9.70
C LYS A 94 -10.81 -7.29 10.21
N GLN A 95 -10.93 -7.12 11.53
CA GLN A 95 -11.81 -6.10 12.12
C GLN A 95 -11.48 -4.69 11.61
N TYR A 96 -10.20 -4.32 11.58
CA TYR A 96 -9.79 -3.02 11.07
C TYR A 96 -10.11 -2.87 9.58
N LEU A 97 -9.81 -3.87 8.76
CA LEU A 97 -9.93 -3.80 7.31
C LEU A 97 -11.38 -3.82 6.82
N GLU A 98 -12.25 -4.61 7.46
CA GLU A 98 -13.66 -4.76 7.06
C GLU A 98 -14.58 -3.68 7.65
N SER A 99 -14.30 -3.18 8.86
CA SER A 99 -15.14 -2.18 9.53
C SER A 99 -14.44 -0.83 9.60
N THR A 100 -13.41 -0.69 10.43
CA THR A 100 -12.85 0.63 10.76
C THR A 100 -12.37 1.37 9.52
N CYS A 101 -11.65 0.70 8.63
CA CYS A 101 -11.13 1.29 7.40
C CYS A 101 -12.27 1.75 6.47
N ILE A 102 -13.29 0.91 6.26
CA ILE A 102 -14.43 1.24 5.40
C ILE A 102 -15.26 2.40 5.96
N GLU A 103 -15.50 2.42 7.27
CA GLU A 103 -16.22 3.51 7.94
C GLU A 103 -15.50 4.86 7.77
N TRP A 104 -14.17 4.87 7.97
CA TRP A 104 -13.37 6.07 7.77
C TRP A 104 -13.29 6.46 6.30
N LEU A 105 -13.18 5.50 5.37
CA LEU A 105 -13.18 5.76 3.94
C LEU A 105 -14.47 6.46 3.51
N ARG A 106 -15.64 5.99 3.97
CA ARG A 106 -16.93 6.65 3.69
C ARG A 106 -16.98 8.09 4.21
N LYS A 107 -16.45 8.34 5.42
CA LYS A 107 -16.37 9.69 5.98
C LYS A 107 -15.47 10.60 5.15
N TYR A 108 -14.28 10.14 4.77
CA TYR A 108 -13.35 10.92 3.97
C TYR A 108 -13.86 11.20 2.56
N MET A 109 -14.55 10.24 1.94
CA MET A 109 -15.24 10.46 0.66
C MET A 109 -16.31 11.56 0.78
N ASN A 110 -17.10 11.55 1.86
CA ASN A 110 -18.08 12.61 2.10
C ASN A 110 -17.41 13.99 2.34
N TYR A 111 -16.38 14.05 3.18
CA TYR A 111 -15.68 15.31 3.46
C TYR A 111 -14.98 15.90 2.23
N GLY A 112 -14.43 15.04 1.38
CA GLY A 112 -13.65 15.42 0.21
C GLY A 112 -14.44 15.46 -1.10
N GLN A 113 -15.75 15.17 -1.08
CA GLN A 113 -16.53 14.86 -2.28
C GLN A 113 -16.29 15.85 -3.42
N ALA A 114 -16.47 17.14 -3.16
CA ALA A 114 -16.32 18.19 -4.17
C ALA A 114 -14.92 18.23 -4.82
N VAL A 115 -13.87 17.86 -4.09
CA VAL A 115 -12.48 17.86 -4.59
C VAL A 115 -12.11 16.53 -5.22
N LEU A 116 -12.55 15.42 -4.64
CA LEU A 116 -12.22 14.06 -5.09
C LEU A 116 -12.98 13.67 -6.37
N GLU A 117 -14.22 14.16 -6.54
CA GLU A 117 -15.06 13.87 -7.72
C GLU A 117 -14.91 14.91 -8.83
N ARG A 118 -14.03 15.91 -8.64
CA ARG A 118 -13.78 16.93 -9.67
C ARG A 118 -13.27 16.27 -10.95
N LYS A 119 -13.57 16.88 -12.08
CA LYS A 119 -13.10 16.45 -13.39
C LYS A 119 -12.41 17.62 -14.06
N GLU A 120 -11.12 17.47 -14.34
CA GLU A 120 -10.32 18.47 -15.04
C GLU A 120 -9.96 17.93 -16.42
N LEU A 121 -10.37 18.65 -17.46
CA LEU A 121 -10.11 18.26 -18.84
C LEU A 121 -8.62 18.45 -19.18
N PRO A 122 -8.01 17.53 -19.93
CA PRO A 122 -6.64 17.68 -20.35
C PRO A 122 -6.49 18.84 -21.33
N THR A 123 -5.42 19.63 -21.15
CA THR A 123 -4.88 20.44 -22.25
C THR A 123 -4.02 19.53 -23.11
N VAL A 124 -4.38 19.37 -24.39
CA VAL A 124 -3.65 18.51 -25.33
C VAL A 124 -2.77 19.37 -26.23
N ARG A 125 -1.49 18.98 -26.38
CA ARG A 125 -0.57 19.55 -27.35
C ARG A 125 -0.02 18.47 -28.26
N VAL A 126 -0.12 18.72 -29.57
CA VAL A 126 0.51 17.90 -30.60
C VAL A 126 1.73 18.64 -31.12
N SER A 127 2.84 17.93 -31.25
CA SER A 127 4.10 18.47 -31.78
C SER A 127 4.80 17.42 -32.65
N GLY A 128 5.64 17.87 -33.57
CA GLY A 128 6.43 16.99 -34.43
C GLY A 128 7.93 17.28 -34.28
N LYS A 129 8.75 16.24 -34.33
CA LYS A 129 10.20 16.36 -34.46
C LYS A 129 10.68 15.48 -35.60
N GLU A 130 11.34 16.10 -36.57
CA GLU A 130 11.99 15.40 -37.66
C GLU A 130 13.43 15.06 -37.29
N ALA A 131 13.84 13.81 -37.52
CA ALA A 131 15.21 13.35 -37.36
C ALA A 131 15.47 12.18 -38.31
N HIS A 132 16.63 12.16 -38.97
CA HIS A 132 17.04 11.09 -39.91
C HIS A 132 15.98 10.78 -40.99
N GLY A 133 15.31 11.80 -41.53
CA GLY A 133 14.27 11.65 -42.55
C GLY A 133 12.96 11.04 -42.05
N THR A 134 12.78 10.89 -40.74
CA THR A 134 11.54 10.41 -40.12
C THR A 134 10.93 11.51 -39.25
N LEU A 135 9.64 11.82 -39.47
CA LEU A 135 8.87 12.71 -38.63
C LEU A 135 8.24 11.92 -37.46
N THR A 136 8.68 12.18 -36.23
CA THR A 136 8.04 11.65 -35.02
C THR A 136 7.00 12.65 -34.51
N LEU A 137 5.75 12.20 -34.36
CA LEU A 137 4.68 12.99 -33.74
C LEU A 137 4.56 12.65 -32.25
N TYR A 138 4.37 13.68 -31.42
CA TYR A 138 4.11 13.55 -29.97
C TYR A 138 2.75 14.17 -29.64
N CYS A 139 1.90 13.40 -28.97
CA CYS A 139 0.68 13.90 -28.32
C CYS A 139 0.89 13.91 -26.81
N ARG A 140 0.74 15.07 -26.17
CA ARG A 140 0.94 15.25 -24.73
C ARG A 140 -0.31 15.85 -24.10
N ALA A 141 -0.86 15.18 -23.10
CA ALA A 141 -1.99 15.64 -22.31
C ALA A 141 -1.49 16.17 -20.95
N TYR A 142 -1.93 17.36 -20.56
CA TYR A 142 -1.49 18.05 -19.35
C TYR A 142 -2.66 18.43 -18.45
N GLY A 143 -2.43 18.45 -17.14
CA GLY A 143 -3.33 19.07 -16.17
C GLY A 143 -4.74 18.44 -16.10
N PHE A 144 -4.84 17.12 -16.27
CA PHE A 144 -6.11 16.41 -16.13
C PHE A 144 -6.22 15.68 -14.79
N TYR A 145 -7.46 15.51 -14.34
CA TYR A 145 -7.81 14.75 -13.15
C TYR A 145 -9.21 14.11 -13.34
N PRO A 146 -9.45 12.88 -12.87
CA PRO A 146 -8.54 11.99 -12.15
C PRO A 146 -7.43 11.42 -13.04
N ARG A 147 -6.47 10.72 -12.42
CA ARG A 147 -5.51 9.92 -13.18
C ARG A 147 -6.28 8.80 -13.89
N LEU A 148 -6.04 8.67 -15.20
CA LEU A 148 -6.54 7.56 -16.01
C LEU A 148 -5.91 6.22 -15.57
#